data_AF-A0A1Z7ZCA8-F1
#
_entry.id   AF-A0A1Z7ZCA8-F1
#
_cell.length_a   1.000
_cell.length_b   1.000
_cell.length_c   1.000
_cell.angle_alpha   90.00
_cell.angle_beta   90.00
_cell.angle_gamma   90.00
#
_symmetry.space_group_name_H-M   'P 1'
#
loop_
_entity.id
_entity.type
_entity.pdbx_description
1 polymer ?
#
loop_
_entity_poly.entity_id
_entity_poly.type
_entity_poly.pdbx_seq_one_letter_code
_entity_poly.pdbx_strand_id
1 'polypeptide(L)'
;MKENANKHIDSFTKKLFKDASMESPSFDFTANIMSQVNALSATNVTVYKPLISKRTWILISIAVLALIAYFIFGSQLESSGWFSTIDFTVVSENKFTEALSGFKMSKTLMYTIVFLGLMVCVQITYLKHNFDKRFEI
;
A
#
# COMPACT_ATOMS: atom_id res chain seq x y z
N MET A 1 -2.36 67.01 -36.39
CA MET A 1 -3.64 67.23 -35.66
C MET A 1 -4.20 65.96 -35.01
N LYS A 2 -4.13 64.77 -35.62
CA LYS A 2 -4.69 63.52 -35.04
C LYS A 2 -3.98 62.98 -33.79
N GLU A 3 -2.66 63.18 -33.66
CA GLU A 3 -1.88 62.63 -32.54
C GLU A 3 -2.21 63.30 -31.19
N ASN A 4 -2.49 64.61 -31.20
CA ASN A 4 -2.87 65.33 -29.98
C ASN A 4 -4.23 64.86 -29.45
N ALA A 5 -5.18 64.55 -30.33
CA ALA A 5 -6.48 64.00 -29.95
C ALA A 5 -6.36 62.65 -29.23
N ASN A 6 -5.50 61.74 -29.69
CA ASN A 6 -5.25 60.46 -29.01
C ASN A 6 -4.65 60.64 -27.61
N LYS A 7 -3.73 61.59 -27.43
CA LYS A 7 -3.14 61.91 -26.11
C LYS A 7 -4.20 62.43 -25.12
N HIS A 8 -5.18 63.19 -25.60
CA HIS A 8 -6.29 63.65 -24.77
C HIS A 8 -7.23 62.52 -24.35
N ILE A 9 -7.53 61.57 -25.26
CA ILE A 9 -8.36 60.40 -24.94
C ILE A 9 -7.65 59.46 -23.95
N ASP A 10 -6.35 59.22 -24.14
CA ASP A 10 -5.55 58.38 -23.24
C ASP A 10 -5.45 58.99 -21.83
N SER A 11 -5.16 60.30 -21.74
CA SER A 11 -5.09 60.99 -20.44
C SER A 11 -6.45 61.07 -19.73
N PHE A 12 -7.55 61.20 -20.47
CA PHE A 12 -8.90 61.15 -19.93
C PHE A 12 -9.24 59.76 -19.39
N THR A 13 -8.95 58.72 -20.18
CA THR A 13 -9.14 57.31 -19.78
C THR A 13 -8.33 56.97 -18.53
N LYS A 14 -7.07 57.42 -18.48
CA LYS A 14 -6.18 57.20 -17.33
C LYS A 14 -6.64 57.94 -16.07
N LYS A 15 -7.27 59.12 -16.20
CA LYS A 15 -7.92 59.81 -15.07
C LYS A 15 -9.14 59.04 -14.58
N LEU A 16 -10.01 58.60 -15.49
CA LEU A 16 -11.18 57.80 -15.13
C LEU A 16 -10.81 56.52 -14.38
N PHE A 17 -9.80 55.80 -14.82
CA PHE A 17 -9.32 54.59 -14.12
C PHE A 17 -8.59 54.89 -12.81
N LYS A 18 -8.01 56.08 -12.65
CA LYS A 18 -7.33 56.49 -11.42
C LYS A 18 -8.32 56.98 -10.35
N ASP A 19 -9.39 57.65 -10.79
CA ASP A 19 -10.45 58.18 -9.92
C ASP A 19 -11.52 57.12 -9.61
N ALA A 20 -11.61 56.06 -10.41
CA ALA A 20 -12.32 54.85 -10.04
C ALA A 20 -11.64 54.23 -8.81
N SER A 21 -12.35 54.25 -7.68
CA SER A 21 -11.88 53.64 -6.43
C SER A 21 -11.47 52.20 -6.70
N MET A 22 -10.21 51.86 -6.40
CA MET A 22 -9.74 50.48 -6.50
C MET A 22 -10.58 49.63 -5.55
N GLU A 23 -11.37 48.72 -6.11
CA GLU A 23 -12.09 47.73 -5.32
C GLU A 23 -11.06 46.83 -4.64
N SER A 24 -10.89 46.99 -3.33
CA SER A 24 -10.09 46.05 -2.54
C SER A 24 -10.93 44.82 -2.24
N PRO A 25 -10.34 43.62 -2.26
CA PRO A 25 -11.03 42.44 -1.76
C PRO A 25 -11.49 42.66 -0.31
N SER A 26 -12.51 41.91 0.11
CA SER A 26 -12.95 41.94 1.50
C SER A 26 -11.80 41.58 2.44
N PHE A 27 -11.84 42.11 3.67
CA PHE A 27 -10.81 41.86 4.69
C PHE A 27 -10.52 40.35 4.88
N ASP A 28 -11.56 39.53 4.79
CA ASP A 28 -11.48 38.07 4.99
C ASP A 28 -11.35 37.26 3.69
N PHE A 29 -11.13 37.89 2.54
CA PHE A 29 -11.10 37.21 1.23
C PHE A 29 -10.13 36.02 1.22
N THR A 30 -8.89 36.24 1.66
CA THR A 30 -7.87 35.18 1.72
C THR A 30 -8.26 34.07 2.69
N ALA A 31 -8.82 34.41 3.85
CA ALA A 31 -9.25 33.42 4.84
C ALA A 31 -10.39 32.54 4.28
N ASN A 32 -11.32 33.13 3.53
CA ASN A 32 -12.45 32.42 2.95
C ASN A 32 -12.05 31.52 1.78
N ILE A 33 -11.05 31.92 0.99
CA ILE A 33 -10.46 31.06 -0.06
C ILE A 33 -9.68 29.92 0.58
N MET A 34 -8.82 30.20 1.57
CA MET A 34 -8.01 29.17 2.23
C MET A 34 -8.87 28.18 3.01
N SER A 35 -9.99 28.59 3.61
CA SER A 35 -10.91 27.66 4.29
C SER A 35 -11.52 26.65 3.32
N GLN A 36 -11.92 27.09 2.13
CA GLN A 36 -12.44 26.22 1.08
C GLN A 36 -11.35 25.31 0.51
N VAL A 37 -10.17 25.85 0.21
CA VAL A 37 -9.02 25.08 -0.28
C VAL A 37 -8.62 23.98 0.71
N ASN A 38 -8.62 24.28 2.01
CA ASN A 38 -8.30 23.30 3.06
C ASN A 38 -9.37 22.21 3.19
N ALA A 39 -10.65 22.55 3.01
CA ALA A 39 -11.74 21.55 3.00
C ALA A 39 -11.66 20.62 1.77
N LEU A 40 -11.30 21.17 0.62
CA LEU A 40 -11.07 20.43 -0.63
C LEU A 40 -9.82 19.54 -0.54
N SER A 41 -8.72 20.02 0.06
CA SER A 41 -7.49 19.24 0.22
C SER A 41 -7.65 18.12 1.25
N ALA A 42 -8.38 18.34 2.35
CA ALA A 42 -8.71 17.30 3.32
C ALA A 42 -9.51 16.13 2.72
N THR A 43 -10.35 16.41 1.72
CA THR A 43 -11.14 15.39 1.01
C THR A 43 -10.28 14.56 0.03
N ASN A 44 -9.19 15.13 -0.47
CA ASN A 44 -8.27 14.50 -1.42
C ASN A 44 -7.03 13.89 -0.78
N VAL A 45 -6.92 13.89 0.56
CA VAL A 45 -5.90 13.08 1.23
C VAL A 45 -6.26 11.63 0.96
N THR A 46 -5.55 11.01 0.02
CA THR A 46 -5.63 9.57 -0.24
C THR A 46 -5.24 8.86 1.05
N VAL A 47 -6.23 8.59 1.90
CA VAL A 47 -6.00 7.91 3.17
C VAL A 47 -5.40 6.56 2.83
N TYR A 48 -4.13 6.40 3.19
CA TYR A 48 -3.38 5.18 2.92
C TYR A 48 -4.08 4.02 3.62
N LYS A 49 -4.79 3.22 2.82
CA LYS A 49 -5.40 1.98 3.30
C LYS A 49 -4.34 0.89 3.17
N PRO A 50 -3.88 0.29 4.27
CA PRO A 50 -2.85 -0.74 4.20
C PRO A 50 -3.35 -1.88 3.30
N LEU A 51 -2.53 -2.29 2.32
CA LEU A 51 -2.87 -3.33 1.34
C LEU A 51 -3.35 -4.63 1.99
N ILE A 52 -2.85 -4.91 3.21
CA ILE A 52 -3.21 -6.05 4.02
C ILE A 52 -3.50 -5.56 5.44
N SER A 53 -4.69 -5.88 5.96
CA SER A 53 -5.08 -5.56 7.34
C SER A 53 -4.17 -6.26 8.35
N LYS A 54 -3.95 -5.63 9.52
CA LYS A 54 -3.14 -6.21 10.62
C LYS A 54 -3.61 -7.61 11.02
N ARG A 55 -4.92 -7.87 10.95
CA ARG A 55 -5.52 -9.19 11.25
C ARG A 55 -5.11 -10.26 10.23
N THR A 56 -5.05 -9.87 8.95
CA THR A 56 -4.63 -10.77 7.87
C THR A 56 -3.15 -11.13 7.97
N TRP A 57 -2.30 -10.20 8.43
CA TRP A 57 -0.89 -10.49 8.73
C TRP A 57 -0.71 -11.52 9.85
N ILE A 58 -1.52 -11.45 10.91
CA ILE A 58 -1.51 -12.46 11.98
C ILE A 58 -1.91 -13.84 11.42
N LEU A 59 -2.94 -13.88 10.56
CA LEU A 59 -3.41 -15.11 9.93
C LEU A 59 -2.34 -15.74 9.02
N ILE A 60 -1.63 -14.92 8.23
CA ILE A 60 -0.49 -15.37 7.40
C ILE A 60 0.62 -15.93 8.28
N SER A 61 0.97 -15.25 9.38
CA SER A 61 2.01 -15.71 10.30
C SER A 61 1.66 -17.07 10.92
N ILE A 62 0.41 -17.26 11.34
CA ILE A 62 -0.08 -18.54 11.89
C ILE A 62 -0.01 -19.64 10.82
N ALA A 63 -0.42 -19.34 9.58
CA ALA A 63 -0.37 -20.30 8.48
C ALA A 63 1.07 -20.76 8.16
N VAL A 64 2.01 -19.82 8.14
CA VAL A 64 3.44 -20.13 7.96
C VAL A 64 3.97 -20.96 9.13
N LEU A 65 3.60 -20.61 10.36
CA LEU A 65 4.02 -21.36 11.55
C LEU A 65 3.47 -22.79 11.55
N ALA A 66 2.21 -22.96 11.13
CA ALA A 66 1.57 -24.27 10.97
C ALA A 66 2.23 -25.10 9.87
N LEU A 67 2.64 -24.47 8.76
CA LEU A 67 3.38 -25.13 7.69
C LEU A 67 4.76 -25.62 8.20
N ILE A 68 5.48 -24.76 8.93
CA ILE A 68 6.76 -25.12 9.54
C ILE A 68 6.59 -26.26 10.55
N ALA A 69 5.56 -26.19 11.40
CA ALA A 69 5.23 -27.26 12.34
C ALA A 69 4.90 -28.56 11.59
N TYR A 70 4.06 -28.51 10.56
CA TYR A 70 3.76 -29.66 9.73
C TYR A 70 5.01 -30.27 9.09
N PHE A 71 5.98 -29.47 8.66
CA PHE A 71 7.23 -30.00 8.14
C PHE A 71 8.13 -30.60 9.22
N ILE A 72 8.21 -29.99 10.41
CA ILE A 72 9.01 -30.50 11.54
C ILE A 72 8.42 -31.82 12.08
N PHE A 73 7.10 -31.89 12.23
CA PHE A 73 6.40 -33.05 12.81
C PHE A 73 5.95 -34.08 11.76
N GLY A 74 5.76 -33.67 10.50
CA GLY A 74 5.28 -34.51 9.40
C GLY A 74 6.39 -35.09 8.52
N SER A 75 7.63 -34.57 8.56
CA SER A 75 8.77 -35.35 8.10
C SER A 75 9.06 -36.41 9.16
N GLN A 76 8.74 -37.66 8.86
CA GLN A 76 8.93 -38.82 9.72
C GLN A 76 10.33 -38.81 10.36
N LEU A 77 10.41 -38.29 11.58
CA LEU A 77 11.37 -38.76 12.55
C LEU A 77 10.86 -40.13 12.95
N GLU A 78 11.62 -41.16 12.57
CA GLU A 78 11.43 -42.52 13.03
C GLU A 78 11.12 -42.51 14.54
N SER A 79 9.98 -43.11 14.87
CA SER A 79 9.49 -43.54 16.18
C SER A 79 8.78 -42.53 17.11
N SER A 80 7.50 -42.87 17.33
CA SER A 80 6.78 -42.82 18.61
C SER A 80 6.42 -41.45 19.20
N GLY A 81 5.28 -40.89 18.80
CA GLY A 81 4.60 -39.88 19.62
C GLY A 81 3.39 -39.23 18.94
N TRP A 82 2.19 -39.53 19.43
CA TRP A 82 0.89 -38.84 19.28
C TRP A 82 0.32 -38.53 17.86
N PHE A 83 1.14 -38.45 16.81
CA PHE A 83 0.73 -38.02 15.47
C PHE A 83 0.26 -39.14 14.53
N SER A 84 0.23 -40.40 14.98
CA SER A 84 -0.13 -41.56 14.15
C SER A 84 -1.62 -41.69 13.82
N THR A 85 -2.45 -40.74 14.26
CA THR A 85 -3.92 -40.77 14.05
C THR A 85 -4.42 -39.74 13.05
N ILE A 86 -3.54 -38.98 12.39
CA ILE A 86 -3.97 -38.02 11.36
C ILE A 86 -3.93 -38.71 9.99
N ASP A 87 -5.08 -39.21 9.57
CA ASP A 87 -5.26 -39.90 8.29
C ASP A 87 -5.48 -38.87 7.16
N PHE A 88 -4.47 -38.64 6.34
CA PHE A 88 -4.48 -37.68 5.21
C PHE A 88 -4.91 -38.34 3.87
N THR A 89 -5.52 -39.52 3.92
CA THR A 89 -5.90 -40.35 2.77
C THR A 89 -6.83 -39.62 1.78
N VAL A 90 -7.63 -38.65 2.22
CA VAL A 90 -8.57 -37.90 1.36
C VAL A 90 -7.88 -36.86 0.48
N VAL A 91 -6.68 -36.40 0.84
CA VAL A 91 -5.92 -35.41 0.05
C VAL A 91 -5.02 -36.09 -1.01
N SER A 92 -4.70 -37.37 -0.82
CA SER A 92 -3.74 -38.09 -1.68
C SER A 92 -4.32 -38.63 -2.99
N GLU A 93 -5.64 -38.81 -3.12
CA GLU A 93 -6.30 -39.38 -4.32
C GLU A 93 -6.55 -38.35 -5.45
N ASN A 94 -5.73 -37.31 -5.56
CA ASN A 94 -5.83 -36.33 -6.63
C ASN A 94 -4.76 -36.59 -7.70
N LYS A 95 -5.12 -36.47 -8.98
CA LYS A 95 -4.17 -36.61 -10.13
C LYS A 95 -2.91 -35.74 -10.02
N PHE A 96 -3.02 -34.63 -9.27
CA PHE A 96 -1.90 -33.75 -8.94
C PHE A 96 -0.89 -34.41 -7.99
N THR A 97 -1.37 -35.16 -7.01
CA THR A 97 -0.54 -35.90 -6.05
C THR A 97 0.21 -37.04 -6.74
N GLU A 98 -0.43 -37.71 -7.71
CA GLU A 98 0.19 -38.77 -8.53
C GLU A 98 1.31 -38.24 -9.45
N ALA A 99 1.17 -37.00 -9.96
CA ALA A 99 2.22 -36.32 -10.70
C ALA A 99 3.39 -35.87 -9.79
N LEU A 100 3.10 -35.56 -8.52
CA LEU A 100 4.09 -35.10 -7.54
C LEU A 100 4.76 -36.26 -6.79
N SER A 101 4.14 -37.45 -6.72
CA SER A 101 4.67 -38.62 -6.00
C SER A 101 5.91 -39.23 -6.64
N GLY A 102 6.18 -38.94 -7.92
CA GLY A 102 7.46 -39.27 -8.57
C GLY A 102 8.63 -38.37 -8.14
N PHE A 103 8.35 -37.27 -7.43
CA PHE A 103 9.35 -36.30 -7.02
C PHE A 103 9.97 -36.69 -5.68
N LYS A 104 11.14 -37.34 -5.73
CA LYS A 104 11.91 -37.68 -4.53
C LYS A 104 12.55 -36.41 -3.95
N MET A 105 11.84 -35.79 -3.01
CA MET A 105 12.30 -34.57 -2.33
C MET A 105 13.60 -34.84 -1.56
N SER A 106 14.71 -34.23 -1.95
CA SER A 106 15.96 -34.32 -1.19
C SER A 106 15.89 -33.45 0.07
N LYS A 107 16.55 -33.86 1.15
CA LYS A 107 16.61 -33.07 2.40
C LYS A 107 17.16 -31.66 2.14
N THR A 108 18.12 -31.52 1.23
CA THR A 108 18.69 -30.22 0.84
C THR A 108 17.65 -29.34 0.14
N LEU A 109 16.88 -29.89 -0.81
CA LEU A 109 15.81 -29.14 -1.48
C LEU A 109 14.74 -28.67 -0.49
N MET A 110 14.41 -29.52 0.49
CA MET A 110 13.45 -29.19 1.55
C MET A 110 13.93 -27.99 2.39
N TYR A 111 15.17 -28.01 2.89
CA TYR A 111 15.72 -26.89 3.65
C TYR A 111 15.79 -25.60 2.83
N THR A 112 16.15 -25.69 1.54
CA THR A 112 16.18 -24.55 0.63
C THR A 112 14.80 -23.91 0.47
N ILE A 113 13.74 -24.70 0.29
CA ILE A 113 12.37 -24.19 0.13
C ILE A 113 11.86 -23.52 1.40
N VAL A 114 12.12 -24.12 2.57
CA VAL A 114 11.76 -23.52 3.85
C VAL A 114 12.50 -22.20 4.07
N PHE A 115 13.81 -22.19 3.82
CA PHE A 115 14.63 -20.98 3.93
C PHE A 115 14.17 -19.88 2.96
N LEU A 116 13.88 -20.24 1.72
CA LEU A 116 13.38 -19.31 0.70
C LEU A 116 12.02 -18.73 1.10
N GLY A 117 11.10 -19.56 1.59
CA GLY A 117 9.80 -19.10 2.10
C GLY A 117 9.94 -18.12 3.26
N LEU A 118 10.84 -18.39 4.21
CA LEU A 118 11.14 -17.49 5.31
C LEU A 118 11.73 -16.16 4.81
N MET A 119 12.68 -16.22 3.87
CA MET A 119 13.28 -15.06 3.23
C MET A 119 12.22 -14.17 2.56
N VAL A 120 11.30 -14.76 1.80
CA VAL A 120 10.21 -14.02 1.14
C VAL A 120 9.30 -13.34 2.17
N CYS A 121 8.98 -14.00 3.28
CA CYS A 121 8.19 -13.38 4.35
C CYS A 121 8.87 -12.13 4.92
N VAL A 122 10.17 -12.24 5.23
CA VAL A 122 10.98 -11.13 5.73
C VAL A 122 11.06 -9.99 4.70
N GLN A 123 11.28 -10.33 3.42
CA GLN A 123 11.32 -9.36 2.32
C GLN A 123 10.02 -8.58 2.19
N ILE A 124 8.86 -9.24 2.29
CA ILE A 124 7.56 -8.58 2.23
C ILE A 124 7.37 -7.65 3.43
N THR A 125 7.76 -8.06 4.64
CA THR A 125 7.69 -7.19 5.82
C THR A 125 8.60 -5.96 5.68
N TYR A 126 9.83 -6.15 5.16
CA TYR A 126 10.77 -5.06 4.93
C TYR A 126 10.27 -4.07 3.86
N LEU A 127 9.75 -4.57 2.73
CA LEU A 127 9.14 -3.74 1.70
C LEU A 127 7.94 -2.97 2.24
N LYS A 128 7.04 -3.64 2.98
CA LYS A 128 5.88 -3.00 3.61
C LYS A 128 6.32 -1.85 4.52
N HIS A 129 7.33 -2.05 5.36
CA HIS A 129 7.86 -1.00 6.23
C HIS A 129 8.46 0.19 5.46
N ASN A 130 9.15 -0.08 4.35
CA ASN A 130 9.71 0.98 3.52
C ASN A 130 8.61 1.81 2.82
N PHE A 131 7.57 1.15 2.30
CA PHE A 131 6.45 1.83 1.65
C PHE A 131 5.57 2.58 2.66
N ASP A 132 5.27 2.01 3.83
CA ASP A 132 4.52 2.69 4.90
C ASP A 132 5.20 4.02 5.27
N LYS A 133 6.54 4.05 5.42
CA LYS A 133 7.31 5.28 5.69
C LYS A 133 7.33 6.32 4.57
N ARG A 134 7.09 5.93 3.32
CA ARG A 134 7.08 6.85 2.16
C ARG A 134 5.70 7.46 1.91
N PHE A 135 4.65 6.88 2.48
CA PHE A 135 3.26 7.32 2.30
C PHE A 135 2.63 7.88 3.59
N GLU A 136 3.37 7.93 4.71
CA GLU A 136 3.03 8.74 5.88
C GLU A 136 3.33 10.21 5.55
N ILE A 137 2.27 10.97 5.23
CA ILE A 137 2.26 12.45 5.23
C ILE A 137 1.81 12.89 6.62
#